data_AF-A0AA35WVN3-F1
#
_entry.id   AF-A0AA35WVN3-F1
#
_cell.length_a   1.000
_cell.length_b   1.000
_cell.length_c   1.000
_cell.angle_alpha   90.00
_cell.angle_beta   90.00
_cell.angle_gamma   90.00
#
_symmetry.space_group_name_H-M   'P 1'
#
loop_
_entity.id
_entity.type
_entity.pdbx_description
1 polymer ?
#
loop_
_entity_poly.entity_id
_entity_poly.type
_entity_poly.pdbx_seq_one_letter_code
_entity_poly.pdbx_strand_id
1 'polypeptide(L)'
;MFTKTFSNHLDELSGGLIHIDYVETFSTEDGMDRIIRHLTTSKIRTFVALTGPQDAVKMICRASHSALTGSGFVWILPGYSDANWWRKLQHTCNCTEDELESALETTLFFVPTKHPLFTQKTRPTIPGVYAGIIGCNDEYLQSLGQF
;
A
#
# COMPACT_ATOMS: atom_id res chain seq x y z
N MET A 1 15.09 1.92 -11.28
CA MET A 1 15.03 3.23 -11.97
C MET A 1 13.64 3.88 -11.80
N PHE A 2 12.54 3.14 -11.97
CA PHE A 2 11.17 3.63 -11.77
C PHE A 2 10.83 4.08 -10.32
N THR A 3 11.24 3.32 -9.31
CA THR A 3 10.97 3.61 -7.89
C THR A 3 11.51 4.96 -7.42
N LYS A 4 12.75 5.29 -7.80
CA LYS A 4 13.42 6.55 -7.44
C LYS A 4 12.82 7.76 -8.18
N THR A 5 12.35 7.58 -9.41
CA THR A 5 11.65 8.65 -10.15
C THR A 5 10.28 8.92 -9.56
N PHE A 6 9.57 7.88 -9.13
CA PHE A 6 8.25 8.01 -8.51
C PHE A 6 8.32 8.64 -7.12
N SER A 7 9.29 8.24 -6.27
CA SER A 7 9.50 8.88 -4.95
C SER A 7 9.80 10.37 -5.08
N ASN A 8 10.75 10.73 -5.95
CA ASN A 8 11.15 12.12 -6.14
C ASN A 8 9.97 12.99 -6.64
N HIS A 9 9.12 12.42 -7.51
CA HIS A 9 7.97 13.15 -8.04
C HIS A 9 6.85 13.30 -7.00
N LEU A 10 6.68 12.32 -6.10
CA LEU A 10 5.73 12.44 -4.99
C LEU A 10 6.21 13.41 -3.91
N ASP A 11 7.51 13.42 -3.59
CA ASP A 11 8.12 14.41 -2.69
C ASP A 11 7.96 15.84 -3.24
N GLU A 12 8.13 16.00 -4.57
CA GLU A 12 7.92 17.27 -5.26
C GLU A 12 6.45 17.70 -5.22
N LEU A 13 5.51 16.77 -5.47
CA LEU A 13 4.07 17.03 -5.44
C LEU A 13 3.53 17.30 -4.03
N SER A 14 4.12 16.70 -3.00
CA SER A 14 3.76 16.97 -1.60
C SER A 14 4.31 18.31 -1.11
N GLY A 15 5.17 18.97 -1.89
CA GLY A 15 5.84 20.20 -1.49
C GLY A 15 6.71 20.02 -0.24
N GLY A 16 7.19 18.79 0.01
CA GLY A 16 7.94 18.43 1.22
C GLY A 16 7.08 18.26 2.48
N LEU A 17 5.75 18.27 2.38
CA LEU A 17 4.85 18.03 3.52
C LEU A 17 4.75 16.55 3.91
N ILE A 18 5.14 15.66 3.00
CA ILE A 18 5.15 14.22 3.21
C ILE A 18 6.57 13.74 2.91
N HIS A 19 7.22 13.11 3.89
CA HIS A 19 8.50 12.44 3.71
C HIS A 19 8.27 10.97 3.39
N ILE A 20 8.73 10.53 2.23
CA ILE A 20 8.65 9.12 1.83
C ILE A 20 9.89 8.38 2.35
N ASP A 21 9.70 7.52 3.34
CA ASP A 21 10.79 6.77 3.96
C ASP A 21 11.16 5.51 3.18
N TYR A 22 10.22 4.95 2.43
CA TYR A 22 10.42 3.68 1.74
C TYR A 22 9.55 3.56 0.49
N VAL A 23 10.16 3.10 -0.60
CA VAL A 23 9.46 2.73 -1.85
C VAL A 23 10.04 1.43 -2.37
N GLU A 24 9.19 0.41 -2.50
CA GLU A 24 9.56 -0.85 -3.14
C GLU A 24 8.45 -1.34 -4.07
N THR A 25 8.85 -2.07 -5.11
CA THR A 25 7.96 -2.73 -6.06
C THR A 25 8.20 -4.23 -6.01
N PHE A 26 7.15 -5.01 -6.18
CA PHE A 26 7.23 -6.47 -6.24
C PHE A 26 6.44 -7.01 -7.43
N SER A 27 6.83 -8.20 -7.87
CA SER A 27 6.16 -8.97 -8.91
C SER A 27 5.99 -10.45 -8.53
N THR A 28 6.43 -10.84 -7.33
CA THR A 28 6.37 -12.20 -6.79
C THR A 28 5.96 -12.19 -5.32
N GLU A 29 5.47 -13.33 -4.83
CA GLU A 29 5.13 -13.53 -3.41
C GLU A 29 6.36 -13.34 -2.50
N ASP A 30 7.54 -13.86 -2.87
CA ASP A 30 8.78 -13.66 -2.11
C ASP A 30 9.16 -12.18 -2.00
N GLY A 31 8.88 -11.39 -3.05
CA GLY A 31 9.05 -9.94 -3.03
C GLY A 31 8.13 -9.28 -2.02
N MET A 32 6.87 -9.72 -1.95
CA MET A 32 5.89 -9.27 -0.97
C MET A 32 6.32 -9.59 0.46
N ASP A 33 6.76 -10.83 0.71
CA ASP A 33 7.24 -11.27 2.04
C ASP A 33 8.46 -10.46 2.50
N ARG A 34 9.38 -10.15 1.58
CA ARG A 34 10.51 -9.27 1.88
C ARG A 34 10.07 -7.87 2.30
N ILE A 35 9.09 -7.28 1.60
CA ILE A 35 8.55 -5.96 1.93
C ILE A 35 7.90 -5.99 3.31
N ILE A 36 7.00 -6.94 3.57
CA ILE A 36 6.33 -7.06 4.88
C ILE A 36 7.35 -7.19 6.02
N ARG A 37 8.37 -8.04 5.85
CA ARG A 37 9.45 -8.19 6.85
C ARG A 37 10.27 -6.91 7.04
N HIS A 38 10.47 -6.12 6.00
CA HIS A 38 11.13 -4.82 6.15
C HIS A 38 10.26 -3.88 6.98
N LEU A 39 8.96 -3.80 6.66
CA LEU A 39 8.02 -2.91 7.33
C LEU A 39 7.86 -3.23 8.81
N THR A 40 7.86 -4.51 9.22
CA THR A 40 7.81 -4.90 10.65
C THR A 40 9.00 -4.42 11.46
N THR A 41 10.17 -4.29 10.84
CA THR A 41 11.38 -3.77 11.49
C THR A 41 11.52 -2.25 11.38
N SER A 42 10.66 -1.61 10.59
CA SER A 42 10.67 -0.17 10.35
C SER A 42 9.79 0.57 11.36
N LYS A 43 9.97 1.89 11.50
CA LYS A 43 9.07 2.75 12.28
C LYS A 43 7.87 3.28 11.47
N ILE A 44 7.66 2.77 10.26
CA ILE A 44 6.64 3.23 9.33
C ILE A 44 5.26 2.77 9.81
N ARG A 45 4.29 3.68 9.80
CA ARG A 45 2.91 3.41 10.24
C ARG A 45 1.87 3.62 9.15
N THR A 46 2.20 4.36 8.12
CA THR A 46 1.30 4.65 7.00
C THR A 46 1.85 4.02 5.73
N PHE A 47 1.03 3.19 5.08
CA PHE A 47 1.39 2.45 3.88
C PHE A 47 0.44 2.77 2.74
N VAL A 48 0.96 3.15 1.59
CA VAL A 48 0.19 3.29 0.35
C VAL A 48 0.56 2.15 -0.58
N ALA A 49 -0.36 1.21 -0.84
CA ALA A 49 -0.10 0.09 -1.73
C ALA A 49 -0.84 0.28 -3.06
N LEU A 50 -0.11 0.40 -4.16
CA LEU A 50 -0.64 0.50 -5.52
C LEU A 50 -0.62 -0.87 -6.16
N THR A 51 -1.73 -1.60 -6.06
CA THR A 51 -1.80 -3.01 -6.49
C THR A 51 -3.13 -3.33 -7.17
N GLY A 52 -3.21 -4.50 -7.81
CA GLY A 52 -4.49 -5.11 -8.15
C GLY A 52 -5.18 -5.71 -6.91
N PRO A 53 -6.48 -6.08 -7.02
CA PRO A 53 -7.25 -6.59 -5.88
C PRO A 53 -6.73 -7.93 -5.35
N GLN A 54 -6.20 -8.81 -6.22
CA GLN A 54 -5.62 -10.09 -5.79
C GLN A 54 -4.36 -9.88 -4.93
N ASP A 55 -3.44 -9.04 -5.39
CA ASP A 55 -2.22 -8.73 -4.63
C ASP A 55 -2.52 -7.97 -3.35
N ALA A 56 -3.57 -7.14 -3.33
CA ALA A 56 -4.02 -6.45 -2.12
C ALA A 56 -4.51 -7.43 -1.05
N VAL A 57 -5.34 -8.43 -1.38
CA VAL A 57 -5.78 -9.44 -0.41
C VAL A 57 -4.58 -10.17 0.19
N LYS A 58 -3.64 -10.59 -0.67
CA LYS A 58 -2.44 -11.30 -0.24
C LYS A 58 -1.52 -10.45 0.64
N MET A 59 -1.38 -9.15 0.31
CA MET A 59 -0.58 -8.21 1.08
C MET A 59 -1.20 -7.95 2.45
N ILE A 60 -2.50 -7.62 2.49
CA ILE A 60 -3.22 -7.35 3.74
C ILE A 60 -3.24 -8.59 4.63
N CYS A 61 -3.40 -9.78 4.05
CA CYS A 61 -3.31 -11.03 4.80
C CYS A 61 -1.96 -11.19 5.52
N ARG A 62 -0.85 -10.97 4.80
CA ARG A 62 0.50 -11.03 5.40
C ARG A 62 0.73 -9.93 6.43
N ALA A 63 0.23 -8.73 6.17
CA ALA A 63 0.29 -7.62 7.10
C ALA A 63 -0.46 -7.94 8.40
N SER A 64 -1.63 -8.57 8.30
CA SER A 64 -2.45 -9.01 9.45
C SER A 64 -1.68 -10.00 10.32
N HIS A 65 -1.12 -11.06 9.72
CA HIS A 65 -0.28 -12.02 10.45
C HIS A 65 1.01 -11.42 11.03
N SER A 66 1.46 -10.29 10.50
CA SER A 66 2.67 -9.60 10.93
C SER A 66 2.39 -8.44 11.90
N ALA A 67 1.14 -8.31 12.39
CA ALA A 67 0.69 -7.22 13.25
C ALA A 67 0.97 -5.81 12.68
N LEU A 68 0.88 -5.67 11.36
CA LEU A 68 0.98 -4.39 10.63
C LEU A 68 -0.40 -3.80 10.30
N THR A 69 -1.46 -4.29 10.95
CA THR A 69 -2.85 -3.83 10.79
C THR A 69 -3.41 -3.42 12.16
N GLY A 70 -4.59 -2.81 12.17
CA GLY A 70 -5.22 -2.31 13.40
C GLY A 70 -4.89 -0.84 13.71
N SER A 71 -5.21 -0.38 14.92
CA SER A 71 -5.28 1.05 15.27
C SER A 71 -3.95 1.81 15.23
N GLY A 72 -2.81 1.10 15.19
CA GLY A 72 -1.48 1.71 15.08
C GLY A 72 -0.99 1.93 13.65
N PHE A 73 -1.73 1.44 12.65
CA PHE A 73 -1.31 1.40 11.25
C PHE A 73 -2.42 1.84 10.30
N VAL A 74 -2.04 2.57 9.25
CA VAL A 74 -2.96 3.00 8.19
C VAL A 74 -2.52 2.40 6.87
N TRP A 75 -3.44 1.66 6.24
CA TRP A 75 -3.27 1.18 4.87
C TRP A 75 -4.11 2.02 3.93
N ILE A 76 -3.52 2.45 2.82
CA ILE A 76 -4.18 3.21 1.77
C ILE A 76 -4.12 2.38 0.48
N LEU A 77 -5.29 1.93 0.02
CA LEU A 77 -5.44 1.08 -1.17
C LEU A 77 -6.27 1.77 -2.26
N PRO A 78 -6.10 1.40 -3.54
CA PRO A 78 -7.05 1.74 -4.58
C PRO A 78 -8.45 1.22 -4.23
N GLY A 79 -9.46 2.04 -4.47
CA GLY A 79 -10.84 1.59 -4.47
C GLY A 79 -11.08 0.65 -5.66
N TYR A 80 -11.48 -0.59 -5.36
CA TYR A 80 -11.84 -1.58 -6.38
C TYR A 80 -13.34 -1.49 -6.71
N SER A 81 -13.71 -1.82 -7.94
CA SER A 81 -15.08 -1.64 -8.45
C SER A 81 -16.12 -2.52 -7.76
N ASP A 82 -15.71 -3.65 -7.23
CA ASP A 82 -16.59 -4.63 -6.62
C ASP A 82 -16.71 -4.39 -5.12
N ALA A 83 -17.93 -4.22 -4.63
CA ALA A 83 -18.19 -4.27 -3.19
C ALA A 83 -17.75 -5.62 -2.63
N ASN A 84 -17.12 -5.61 -1.44
CA ASN A 84 -16.61 -6.81 -0.78
C ASN A 84 -15.69 -7.67 -1.66
N TRP A 85 -14.90 -7.03 -2.53
CA TRP A 85 -13.96 -7.68 -3.45
C TRP A 85 -13.02 -8.67 -2.73
N TRP A 86 -12.66 -8.40 -1.48
CA TRP A 86 -11.81 -9.26 -0.66
C TRP A 86 -12.48 -10.60 -0.33
N ARG A 87 -13.79 -10.64 -0.08
CA ARG A 87 -14.55 -11.87 0.23
C ARG A 87 -14.48 -12.85 -0.94
N LYS A 88 -14.59 -12.35 -2.18
CA LYS A 88 -14.47 -13.18 -3.39
C LYS A 88 -13.06 -13.74 -3.60
N LEU A 89 -12.05 -13.05 -3.07
CA LEU A 89 -10.63 -13.36 -3.27
C LEU A 89 -9.98 -14.00 -2.04
N GLN A 90 -10.74 -14.25 -0.97
CA GLN A 90 -10.23 -14.84 0.28
C GLN A 90 -9.49 -16.17 0.04
N HIS A 91 -9.98 -17.00 -0.90
CA HIS A 91 -9.37 -18.25 -1.31
C HIS A 91 -7.96 -18.12 -1.94
N THR A 92 -7.50 -16.91 -2.23
CA THR A 92 -6.17 -16.63 -2.82
C THR A 92 -5.07 -16.43 -1.78
N CYS A 93 -5.42 -16.46 -0.49
CA CYS A 93 -4.50 -16.28 0.64
C CYS A 93 -4.87 -17.22 1.80
N ASN A 94 -4.02 -17.27 2.82
CA ASN A 94 -4.21 -18.13 3.99
C ASN A 94 -4.95 -17.45 5.16
N CYS A 95 -5.63 -16.33 4.91
CA CYS A 95 -6.42 -15.63 5.92
C CYS A 95 -7.88 -16.06 5.88
N THR A 96 -8.51 -16.10 7.03
CA THR A 96 -9.96 -16.19 7.19
C THR A 96 -10.64 -14.90 6.74
N GLU A 97 -11.96 -14.98 6.51
CA GLU A 97 -12.75 -13.81 6.17
C GLU A 97 -12.72 -12.76 7.29
N ASP A 98 -12.84 -13.19 8.55
CA ASP A 98 -12.79 -12.32 9.73
C ASP A 98 -11.44 -11.61 9.87
N GLU A 99 -10.33 -12.31 9.61
CA GLU A 99 -8.98 -11.71 9.63
C GLU A 99 -8.80 -10.64 8.56
N LEU A 100 -9.36 -10.86 7.35
CA LEU A 100 -9.34 -9.88 6.27
C LEU A 100 -10.25 -8.70 6.58
N GLU A 101 -11.46 -8.95 7.11
CA GLU A 101 -12.41 -7.91 7.47
C GLU A 101 -11.83 -6.99 8.53
N SER A 102 -11.31 -7.55 9.64
CA SER A 102 -10.67 -6.76 10.70
C SER A 102 -9.43 -6.00 10.20
N ALA A 103 -8.62 -6.60 9.33
CA ALA A 103 -7.47 -5.91 8.75
C ALA A 103 -7.85 -4.73 7.84
N LEU A 104 -9.02 -4.81 7.18
CA LEU A 104 -9.51 -3.77 6.27
C LEU A 104 -10.31 -2.66 6.98
N GLU A 105 -10.72 -2.84 8.24
CA GLU A 105 -11.46 -1.82 9.00
C GLU A 105 -10.70 -0.48 9.13
N THR A 106 -9.37 -0.54 9.25
CA THR A 106 -8.51 0.65 9.34
C THR A 106 -7.91 1.07 7.99
N THR A 107 -8.38 0.47 6.89
CA THR A 107 -7.90 0.76 5.53
C THR A 107 -8.70 1.90 4.90
N LEU A 108 -7.98 2.88 4.38
CA LEU A 108 -8.53 3.95 3.55
C LEU A 108 -8.48 3.53 2.07
N PHE A 109 -9.55 3.86 1.35
CA PHE A 109 -9.63 3.62 -0.08
C PHE A 109 -9.63 4.95 -0.84
N PHE A 110 -8.74 5.10 -1.81
CA PHE A 110 -8.78 6.24 -2.72
C PHE A 110 -9.36 5.80 -4.07
N VAL A 111 -10.27 6.60 -4.62
CA VAL A 111 -10.69 6.42 -6.00
C VAL A 111 -9.64 7.12 -6.87
N PRO A 112 -8.93 6.40 -7.76
CA PRO A 112 -8.04 7.07 -8.70
C PRO A 112 -8.90 7.96 -9.60
N THR A 113 -8.91 9.26 -9.32
CA THR A 113 -9.35 10.26 -10.29
C THR A 113 -8.37 10.23 -11.46
N LYS A 114 -8.78 10.71 -12.64
CA LYS A 114 -7.97 10.70 -13.88
C LYS A 114 -6.75 11.64 -13.81
N HIS A 115 -5.93 11.53 -12.76
CA HIS A 115 -4.69 12.25 -12.58
C HIS A 115 -3.58 11.55 -13.37
N PRO A 116 -2.64 12.27 -14.01
CA PRO A 116 -1.54 11.70 -14.81
C PRO A 116 -0.75 10.58 -14.13
N LEU A 117 -0.65 10.62 -12.79
CA LEU A 117 -0.02 9.55 -11.98
C LEU A 117 -0.76 8.21 -12.04
N PHE A 118 -2.07 8.24 -12.25
CA PHE A 118 -2.96 7.08 -12.27
C PHE A 118 -3.53 6.78 -13.67
N THR A 119 -3.40 7.71 -14.63
CA THR A 119 -3.73 7.46 -16.04
C THR A 119 -2.56 6.80 -16.75
N GLN A 120 -2.27 5.53 -16.45
CA GLN A 120 -1.54 4.70 -17.41
C GLN A 120 -2.46 4.33 -18.57
N LYS A 121 -2.66 5.28 -19.49
CA LYS A 121 -3.09 4.97 -20.86
C LYS A 121 -1.87 5.01 -21.78
N THR A 122 -0.85 4.23 -21.44
CA THR A 122 0.29 3.95 -22.33
C THR A 122 0.75 2.52 -22.07
N ARG A 123 0.38 1.63 -23.00
CA ARG A 123 1.01 0.38 -23.45
C ARG A 123 1.82 -0.43 -22.41
N PRO A 124 1.59 -1.76 -22.29
CA PRO A 124 2.39 -2.63 -21.43
C PRO A 124 3.82 -2.62 -21.97
N THR A 125 4.72 -1.87 -21.34
CA THR A 125 6.10 -1.73 -21.85
C THR A 125 7.11 -2.51 -21.01
N ILE A 126 6.67 -3.32 -20.04
CA ILE A 126 7.46 -4.44 -19.49
C ILE A 126 6.48 -5.55 -19.08
N PRO A 127 6.67 -6.82 -19.46
CA PRO A 127 5.87 -7.93 -18.95
C PRO A 127 6.16 -8.09 -17.44
N GLY A 128 5.17 -7.79 -16.60
CA GLY A 128 5.28 -7.89 -15.15
C GLY A 128 4.44 -6.81 -14.48
N VAL A 129 3.38 -7.21 -13.81
CA VAL A 129 2.54 -6.32 -13.00
C VAL A 129 3.41 -5.76 -11.87
N TYR A 130 3.57 -4.44 -11.80
CA TYR A 130 4.29 -3.78 -10.71
C TYR A 130 3.29 -3.33 -9.66
N ALA A 131 3.24 -4.09 -8.57
CA ALA A 131 2.60 -3.65 -7.35
C ALA A 131 3.65 -2.95 -6.48
N GLY A 132 3.32 -1.80 -5.87
CA GLY A 132 4.29 -0.99 -5.13
C GLY A 132 3.75 -0.51 -3.79
N ILE A 133 4.63 -0.40 -2.79
CA ILE A 133 4.30 0.18 -1.48
C ILE A 133 5.14 1.42 -1.23
N ILE A 134 4.49 2.46 -0.74
CA ILE A 134 5.10 3.66 -0.17
C ILE A 134 4.90 3.60 1.33
N GLY A 135 5.97 3.74 2.10
CA GLY A 135 5.92 3.90 3.54
C GLY A 135 6.22 5.33 3.94
N CYS A 136 5.35 5.91 4.78
CA CYS A 136 5.55 7.24 5.39
C CYS A 136 5.57 7.15 6.92
N ASN A 137 6.48 7.88 7.54
CA ASN A 137 6.59 8.03 8.98
C ASN A 137 5.98 9.37 9.44
N ASP A 138 5.24 9.34 10.55
CA ASP A 138 4.45 10.48 11.07
C ASP A 138 5.24 11.39 12.01
N GLU A 139 6.58 11.46 11.91
CA GLU A 139 7.36 12.36 12.77
C GLU A 139 6.97 13.85 12.58
N TYR A 140 6.42 14.22 11.42
CA TYR A 140 5.97 15.60 11.15
C TYR A 140 4.57 15.92 11.71
N LEU A 141 3.63 14.96 11.75
CA LEU A 141 2.28 15.23 12.25
C LEU A 141 2.23 15.39 13.77
N GLN A 142 3.18 14.80 14.51
CA GLN A 142 3.33 15.07 15.94
C GLN A 142 3.82 16.50 16.24
N SER A 143 4.53 17.14 15.30
CA SER A 143 4.98 18.53 15.43
C SER A 143 3.88 19.57 15.14
N LEU A 144 2.84 19.17 14.41
CA LEU A 144 1.68 20.01 14.05
C LEU A 144 0.51 19.86 15.04
N GLY A 145 0.60 18.93 15.99
CA GLY A 145 -0.37 18.67 17.05
C GLY A 145 -0.19 19.52 18.32
N GLN A 146 0.49 20.67 18.25
CA GLN A 146 0.46 21.68 19.31
C GLN A 146 -0.58 22.75 18.97
N PHE A 147 -1.83 22.48 19.32
CA PHE A 147 -2.86 23.48 19.60
C PHE A 147 -3.59 23.11 20.87
#